data_AF-K1UAF2-F1
#
_entry.id   AF-K1UAF2-F1
#
_cell.length_a   1.000
_cell.length_b   1.000
_cell.length_c   1.000
_cell.angle_alpha   90.00
_cell.angle_beta   90.00
_cell.angle_gamma   90.00
#
_symmetry.space_group_name_H-M   'P 1'
#
loop_
_entity.id
_entity.type
_entity.pdbx_description
1 polymer ?
#
loop_
_entity_poly.entity_id
_entity_poly.type
_entity_poly.pdbx_seq_one_letter_code
_entity_poly.pdbx_strand_id
1 'polypeptide(L)' 'KLFKGTVRKEDRSLMNVPFITGNEELDAKFVKEAKEAGFENLKGHRTVGGMRASIYNAMPIEGVEKLVEFMKKFEAENA' A
#
# COMPACT_ATOMS: atom_id res chain seq x y z
N LYS A 1 -10.63 -3.71 8.82
CA LYS A 1 -9.23 -3.82 8.34
C LYS A 1 -9.24 -4.36 6.93
N LEU A 2 -9.35 -3.44 5.97
CA LEU A 2 -9.38 -3.70 4.53
C LEU A 2 -8.03 -4.26 4.04
N PHE A 3 -6.92 -3.64 4.46
CA PHE A 3 -5.59 -4.05 4.01
C PHE A 3 -5.02 -5.24 4.80
N LYS A 4 -4.37 -6.15 4.07
CA LYS A 4 -3.68 -7.33 4.62
C LYS A 4 -2.29 -7.46 4.00
N GLY A 5 -1.28 -7.69 4.83
CA GLY A 5 0.06 -8.05 4.35
C GLY A 5 0.09 -9.50 3.86
N THR A 6 0.84 -9.75 2.78
CA THR A 6 0.92 -11.08 2.14
C THR A 6 2.05 -11.95 2.69
N VAL A 7 2.92 -11.38 3.53
CA VAL A 7 4.09 -12.06 4.10
C VAL A 7 3.84 -12.47 5.55
N ARG A 8 4.37 -13.63 5.94
CA ARG A 8 4.41 -14.12 7.34
C ARG A 8 5.03 -13.05 8.23
N LYS A 9 4.56 -12.93 9.48
CA LYS A 9 4.88 -11.77 10.32
C LYS A 9 6.38 -11.67 10.63
N GLU A 10 6.99 -12.82 10.88
CA GLU A 10 8.40 -13.04 11.17
C GLU A 10 9.33 -12.73 9.99
N ASP A 11 8.81 -12.79 8.76
CA ASP A 11 9.59 -12.62 7.52
C ASP A 11 9.39 -11.24 6.87
N ARG A 12 8.71 -10.32 7.56
CA ARG A 12 8.37 -9.00 6.99
C ARG A 12 9.63 -8.16 6.77
N SER A 13 9.83 -7.76 5.52
CA SER A 13 10.89 -6.83 5.15
C SER A 13 10.66 -5.45 5.78
N LEU A 14 11.74 -4.84 6.26
CA LEU A 14 11.76 -3.44 6.69
C LEU A 14 11.74 -2.46 5.51
N MET A 15 11.98 -2.94 4.29
CA MET A 15 12.19 -2.09 3.11
C MET A 15 11.08 -2.19 2.07
N ASN A 16 10.46 -3.36 1.93
CA ASN A 16 9.42 -3.59 0.92
C ASN A 16 8.20 -4.20 1.58
N VAL A 17 7.11 -3.45 1.63
CA VAL A 17 5.88 -3.83 2.32
C VAL A 17 4.80 -4.14 1.27
N PRO A 18 4.63 -5.42 0.87
CA PRO A 18 3.52 -5.82 0.01
C PRO A 18 2.22 -5.97 0.82
N PHE A 19 1.12 -5.44 0.27
CA PHE A 19 -0.20 -5.54 0.88
C PHE A 19 -1.30 -5.55 -0.19
N ILE A 20 -2.43 -6.16 0.17
CA ILE A 20 -3.61 -6.34 -0.70
C ILE A 20 -4.87 -5.93 0.07
N THR A 21 -5.93 -5.53 -0.64
CA THR A 21 -7.29 -5.42 -0.06
C THR A 21 -8.03 -6.77 -0.08
N GLY A 22 -7.62 -7.68 -0.95
CA GLY A 22 -8.31 -8.94 -1.22
C GLY A 22 -9.37 -8.84 -2.33
N ASN A 23 -9.48 -7.68 -2.99
CA ASN A 23 -10.33 -7.46 -4.15
C ASN A 23 -9.52 -6.68 -5.21
N GLU A 24 -9.42 -7.21 -6.43
CA GLU A 24 -8.60 -6.62 -7.49
C GLU A 24 -9.10 -5.24 -7.95
N GLU A 25 -10.41 -5.00 -7.91
CA GLU A 25 -11.00 -3.71 -8.27
C GLU A 25 -10.67 -2.65 -7.22
N LEU A 26 -10.70 -3.02 -5.93
CA LEU A 26 -10.30 -2.13 -4.83
C LEU A 26 -8.78 -1.87 -4.84
N ASP A 27 -7.96 -2.86 -5.19
CA ASP A 27 -6.53 -2.69 -5.37
C ASP A 27 -6.23 -1.71 -6.53
N ALA A 28 -6.93 -1.86 -7.66
CA ALA A 28 -6.80 -0.95 -8.80
C ALA A 28 -7.27 0.48 -8.46
N LYS A 29 -8.38 0.60 -7.72
CA LYS A 29 -8.91 1.88 -7.22
C LYS A 29 -7.91 2.56 -6.29
N PHE A 30 -7.35 1.81 -5.33
CA PHE A 30 -6.33 2.33 -4.41
C PHE A 30 -5.11 2.87 -5.16
N VAL A 31 -4.56 2.11 -6.11
CA VAL A 31 -3.38 2.54 -6.89
C VAL A 31 -3.69 3.82 -7.69
N LYS A 32 -4.90 3.95 -8.24
CA LYS A 32 -5.32 5.14 -8.97
C LYS A 32 -5.43 6.36 -8.05
N GLU A 33 -6.16 6.25 -6.96
CA GLU A 33 -6.37 7.35 -6.02
C GLU A 33 -5.08 7.74 -5.28
N ALA A 34 -4.22 6.76 -4.98
CA ALA A 34 -2.92 7.03 -4.39
C ALA A 34 -2.06 7.89 -5.33
N LYS A 35 -2.09 7.59 -6.64
CA LYS A 35 -1.40 8.39 -7.65
C LYS A 35 -1.96 9.82 -7.73
N GLU A 36 -3.28 9.97 -7.69
CA GLU A 36 -3.93 11.29 -7.65
C GLU A 36 -3.58 12.08 -6.38
N ALA A 37 -3.33 11.38 -5.26
CA ALA A 37 -2.84 11.96 -4.01
C ALA A 37 -1.31 12.20 -3.98
N GLY A 38 -0.61 11.94 -5.08
CA GLY A 38 0.84 12.17 -5.23
C GLY A 38 1.73 11.01 -4.78
N PHE A 39 1.18 9.84 -4.44
CA PHE A 39 1.96 8.63 -4.19
C PHE A 39 2.27 7.91 -5.50
N GLU A 40 3.54 7.88 -5.86
CA GLU A 40 4.01 7.19 -7.06
C GLU A 40 4.51 5.76 -6.76
N ASN A 41 4.46 4.90 -7.78
CA ASN A 41 5.06 3.56 -7.77
C ASN A 41 4.57 2.58 -6.68
N LEU A 42 3.33 2.71 -6.21
CA LEU A 42 2.74 1.77 -5.23
C LEU A 42 2.16 0.49 -5.85
N LYS A 43 2.05 0.38 -7.18
CA LYS A 43 1.50 -0.82 -7.83
C LYS A 43 2.38 -2.04 -7.52
N GLY A 44 1.77 -3.10 -7.02
CA GLY A 44 2.44 -4.35 -6.67
C GLY A 44 2.97 -5.11 -7.89
N HIS A 45 3.71 -6.19 -7.63
CA HIS A 45 4.28 -7.02 -8.68
C HIS A 45 3.17 -7.77 -9.44
N ARG A 46 3.34 -7.93 -10.77
CA ARG A 46 2.32 -8.50 -11.67
C ARG A 46 1.75 -9.85 -11.22
N THR A 47 2.54 -10.66 -10.52
CA THR A 47 2.18 -12.03 -10.11
C THR A 47 1.43 -12.09 -8.79
N VAL A 48 1.51 -11.05 -7.98
CA VAL A 48 0.88 -10.99 -6.64
C VAL A 48 -0.28 -10.00 -6.61
N GLY A 49 -0.29 -9.03 -7.55
CA GLY A 49 -1.29 -7.96 -7.57
C GLY A 49 -1.09 -6.97 -6.43
N GLY A 50 -2.17 -6.26 -6.09
CA GLY A 50 -2.21 -5.30 -4.99
C GLY A 50 -1.17 -4.19 -5.05
N MET A 51 -0.60 -3.90 -3.88
CA MET A 51 0.29 -2.79 -3.65
C MET A 51 1.62 -3.23 -3.04
N ARG A 52 2.66 -2.43 -3.26
CA ARG A 52 3.94 -2.55 -2.59
C ARG A 52 4.49 -1.16 -2.28
N ALA A 53 4.65 -0.86 -0.99
CA ALA A 53 5.37 0.33 -0.55
C ALA A 53 6.85 0.00 -0.35
N SER A 54 7.72 0.68 -1.09
CA SER A 54 9.18 0.57 -0.95
C SER A 54 9.70 1.74 -0.15
N ILE A 55 10.21 1.48 1.06
CA ILE A 55 10.58 2.47 2.07
C ILE A 55 12.08 2.41 2.38
N TYR A 56 12.91 2.57 1.36
CA TYR A 56 14.37 2.59 1.49
C TYR A 56 14.88 3.79 2.30
N ASN A 57 16.18 3.84 2.59
CA ASN A 57 16.81 4.86 3.43
C ASN A 57 16.48 6.32 3.08
N ALA A 58 16.22 6.63 1.81
CA ALA A 58 15.89 7.99 1.36
C ALA A 58 14.39 8.33 1.49
N MET A 59 13.55 7.39 1.90
CA MET A 59 12.13 7.62 2.12
C MET A 59 11.92 8.34 3.45
N PRO A 60 11.40 9.59 3.46
CA PRO A 60 11.14 10.32 4.69
C PRO A 60 10.00 9.67 5.50
N ILE A 61 10.07 9.81 6.83
CA ILE A 61 9.05 9.28 7.75
C ILE A 61 7.68 9.91 7.42
N GLU A 62 7.66 11.20 7.11
CA GLU A 62 6.45 11.96 6.76
C GLU A 62 5.75 11.36 5.53
N GLY A 63 6.51 10.78 4.59
CA GLY A 63 5.94 10.08 3.44
C GLY A 63 5.20 8.80 3.84
N VAL A 64 5.74 8.07 4.82
CA VAL A 64 5.10 6.87 5.38
C VAL A 64 3.87 7.23 6.19
N GLU A 65 3.94 8.30 7.00
CA GLU A 65 2.80 8.80 7.76
C GLU A 65 1.63 9.21 6.86
N LYS A 66 1.91 9.99 5.81
CA LYS A 66 0.89 10.36 4.80
C LYS A 66 0.29 9.14 4.11
N LEU A 67 1.10 8.11 3.81
CA LEU A 67 0.58 6.87 3.23
C LEU A 67 -0.37 6.16 4.21
N VAL A 68 -0.03 6.11 5.51
CA VAL A 68 -0.89 5.51 6.53
C VAL A 68 -2.20 6.30 6.70
N GLU A 69 -2.16 7.63 6.66
CA GLU A 69 -3.36 8.47 6.68
C GLU A 69 -4.25 8.23 5.46
N PHE A 70 -3.65 8.21 4.28
CA PHE A 70 -4.34 7.87 3.04
C PHE A 70 -4.99 6.48 3.11
N MET A 71 -4.28 5.47 3.62
CA MET A 71 -4.83 4.12 3.81
C MET A 71 -6.03 4.12 4.75
N LYS A 72 -5.97 4.84 5.89
CA LYS A 72 -7.11 4.94 6.82
C LYS A 72 -8.32 5.61 6.18
N LYS A 73 -8.10 6.69 5.42
CA LYS A 73 -9.15 7.39 4.69
C LYS A 73 -9.79 6.48 3.64
N PHE A 74 -8.97 5.83 2.81
CA PHE A 74 -9.44 4.91 1.79
C PHE A 74 -10.24 3.76 2.41
N GLU A 75 -9.77 3.18 3.52
CA GLU A 75 -10.52 2.15 4.24
C GLU A 75 -11.88 2.67 4.72
N ALA A 76 -11.96 3.87 5.31
CA ALA A 76 -13.23 4.42 5.78
C ALA A 76 -14.25 4.69 4.66
N GLU A 77 -13.78 5.00 3.45
CA GLU A 77 -14.63 5.30 2.29
C GLU A 77 -15.03 4.05 1.49
N ASN A 78 -14.43 2.89 1.77
CA ASN A 78 -14.59 1.66 0.97
C ASN A 78 -14.79 0.38 1.81
N ALA A 79 -14.99 0.50 3.13
CA ALA A 79 -15.24 -0.62 4.05
C ALA A 79 -16.72 -0.97 4.21
#